data_AF-A0AAY5JVW5-F1
#
_entry.id   AF-A0AAY5JVW5-F1
#
_cell.length_a   1.000
_cell.length_b   1.000
_cell.length_c   1.000
_cell.angle_alpha   90.00
_cell.angle_beta   90.00
_cell.angle_gamma   90.00
#
_symmetry.space_group_name_H-M   'P 1'
#
loop_
_entity.id
_entity.type
_entity.pdbx_description
1 polymer ?
#
loop_
_entity_poly.entity_id
_entity_poly.type
_entity_poly.pdbx_seq_one_letter_code
_entity_poly.pdbx_strand_id
1 'polypeptide(L)'
;MEFPVDMLGSIRPEEEEQAAHRYMTQLRYISLDQADTFTLPSHRKIRISLSNVGFMPIYGGDLKHKILALFAPDDQLTAVALFLAGQWWSIEDLLKTSDPSRTGLIKVRSLGERIILYVLNRIVYRVGEMDQPEVPFLCHGQHEFAKLLWKDGHAIGFYSVKPKDSLCSNFVTQRYQLPVMDSIFVRKRHRGNGHGLEMLEDFVDSFKDDQLGLKYPLSLTMYKVCRQYLCRYPADQDLLWVVEGVGGPYQRESISSKIKALGLKGTHA
;
A
#
# COMPACT_ATOMS: atom_id res chain seq x y z
N MET A 1 -14.08 7.79 -18.63
CA MET A 1 -14.78 7.57 -17.35
C MET A 1 -13.75 7.87 -16.27
N GLU A 2 -14.07 8.75 -15.33
CA GLU A 2 -13.20 9.06 -14.19
C GLU A 2 -13.24 7.92 -13.17
N PHE A 3 -12.12 7.65 -12.52
CA PHE A 3 -12.01 6.67 -11.44
C PHE A 3 -11.91 7.38 -10.07
N PRO A 4 -12.07 6.66 -8.94
CA PRO A 4 -12.09 7.26 -7.61
C PRO A 4 -10.93 8.21 -7.33
N VAL A 5 -9.70 7.85 -7.71
CA VAL A 5 -8.52 8.69 -7.48
C VAL A 5 -8.56 10.02 -8.26
N ASP A 6 -9.25 10.04 -9.41
CA ASP A 6 -9.37 11.22 -10.25
C ASP A 6 -10.38 12.21 -9.64
N MET A 7 -11.46 11.71 -9.02
CA MET A 7 -12.51 12.50 -8.41
C MET A 7 -12.16 12.97 -6.98
N LEU A 8 -11.48 12.13 -6.20
CA LEU A 8 -11.17 12.37 -4.79
C LEU A 8 -9.96 13.28 -4.57
N GLY A 9 -9.39 13.86 -5.64
CA GLY A 9 -8.26 14.79 -5.55
C GLY A 9 -8.60 16.10 -4.81
N SER A 10 -9.85 16.57 -4.91
CA SER A 10 -10.34 17.83 -4.35
C SER A 10 -11.30 17.65 -3.16
N ILE A 11 -11.75 16.43 -2.90
CA ILE A 11 -12.76 16.12 -1.87
C ILE A 11 -12.10 16.00 -0.50
N ARG A 12 -12.69 16.64 0.51
CA ARG A 12 -12.24 16.52 1.90
C ARG A 12 -12.66 15.18 2.50
N PRO A 13 -11.84 14.53 3.35
CA PRO A 13 -12.20 13.27 3.99
C PRO A 13 -13.55 13.28 4.71
N GLU A 14 -13.90 14.41 5.34
CA GLU A 14 -15.16 14.56 6.08
C GLU A 14 -16.39 14.53 5.16
N GLU A 15 -16.26 15.05 3.93
CA GLU A 15 -17.36 15.06 2.96
C GLU A 15 -17.64 13.64 2.44
N GLU A 16 -16.58 12.87 2.17
CA GLU A 16 -16.67 11.47 1.77
C GLU A 16 -17.28 10.63 2.90
N GLU A 17 -16.81 10.83 4.14
CA GLU A 17 -17.37 10.14 5.30
C GLU A 17 -18.84 10.50 5.54
N GLN A 18 -19.24 11.76 5.33
CA GLN A 18 -20.63 12.17 5.44
C GLN A 18 -21.51 11.51 4.35
N ALA A 19 -21.00 11.38 3.12
CA ALA A 19 -21.70 10.67 2.05
C ALA A 19 -21.91 9.19 2.42
N ALA A 20 -20.89 8.53 2.97
CA ALA A 20 -21.00 7.17 3.48
C ALA A 20 -22.05 7.02 4.59
N HIS A 21 -22.11 7.95 5.55
CA HIS A 21 -23.14 7.94 6.60
C HIS A 21 -24.56 8.14 6.07
N ARG A 22 -24.73 9.02 5.07
CA ARG A 22 -26.02 9.20 4.40
C ARG A 22 -26.47 7.91 3.71
N TYR A 23 -25.57 7.26 2.97
CA TYR A 23 -25.88 5.99 2.29
C TYR A 23 -26.25 4.89 3.29
N MET A 24 -25.47 4.74 4.37
CA MET A 24 -25.76 3.78 5.44
C MET A 24 -27.10 4.03 6.13
N THR A 25 -27.51 5.29 6.26
CA THR A 25 -28.82 5.66 6.79
C THR A 25 -29.93 5.29 5.81
N GLN A 26 -29.74 5.55 4.51
CA GLN A 26 -30.69 5.18 3.46
C GLN A 26 -30.91 3.66 3.41
N LEU A 27 -29.85 2.86 3.52
CA LEU A 27 -29.93 1.39 3.56
C LEU A 27 -30.89 0.83 4.62
N ARG A 28 -31.20 1.58 5.69
CA ARG A 28 -32.18 1.17 6.72
C ARG A 28 -33.63 1.21 6.26
N TYR A 29 -33.92 1.98 5.23
CA TYR A 29 -35.27 2.21 4.72
C TYR A 29 -35.52 1.54 3.37
N ILE A 30 -34.50 0.91 2.77
CA ILE A 30 -34.64 0.20 1.50
C ILE A 30 -35.36 -1.13 1.74
N SER A 31 -36.48 -1.33 1.03
CA SER A 31 -37.26 -2.57 1.12
C SER A 31 -36.53 -3.74 0.47
N LEU A 32 -36.95 -4.97 0.80
CA LEU A 32 -36.30 -6.15 0.25
C LEU A 32 -36.45 -6.28 -1.29
N ASP A 33 -37.36 -5.54 -1.91
CA ASP A 33 -37.58 -5.63 -3.37
C ASP A 33 -36.84 -4.55 -4.15
N GLN A 34 -36.26 -3.56 -3.46
CA GLN A 34 -35.56 -2.41 -4.06
C GLN A 34 -34.06 -2.37 -3.77
N ALA A 35 -33.49 -3.41 -3.16
CA ALA A 35 -32.08 -3.38 -2.80
C ALA A 35 -31.16 -3.40 -4.02
N ASP A 36 -30.21 -2.47 -4.01
CA ASP A 36 -29.11 -2.44 -4.95
C ASP A 36 -28.35 -3.75 -4.95
N THR A 37 -27.82 -4.09 -6.13
CA THR A 37 -26.94 -5.25 -6.29
C THR A 37 -25.59 -4.79 -6.80
N PHE A 38 -24.53 -5.33 -6.22
CA PHE A 38 -23.17 -5.17 -6.69
C PHE A 38 -22.75 -6.42 -7.48
N THR A 39 -22.18 -6.25 -8.67
CA THR A 39 -21.71 -7.39 -9.48
C THR A 39 -20.22 -7.57 -9.27
N LEU A 40 -19.82 -8.72 -8.72
CA LEU A 40 -18.41 -9.09 -8.56
C LEU A 40 -17.75 -9.34 -9.93
N PRO A 41 -16.40 -9.33 -9.98
CA PRO A 41 -15.66 -9.77 -11.17
C PRO A 41 -15.99 -11.21 -11.61
N SER A 42 -16.45 -12.07 -10.69
CA SER A 42 -16.92 -13.42 -10.99
C SER A 42 -18.34 -13.47 -11.60
N HIS A 43 -18.93 -12.32 -11.91
CA HIS A 43 -20.33 -12.15 -12.33
C HIS A 43 -21.39 -12.54 -11.29
N ARG A 44 -20.97 -12.95 -10.09
CA ARG A 44 -21.89 -13.15 -8.95
C ARG A 44 -22.43 -11.80 -8.50
N LYS A 45 -23.76 -11.69 -8.38
CA LYS A 45 -24.42 -10.53 -7.79
C LYS A 45 -24.50 -10.68 -6.28
N ILE A 46 -24.07 -9.64 -5.57
CA ILE A 46 -24.25 -9.49 -4.14
C ILE A 46 -25.34 -8.46 -3.94
N ARG A 47 -26.34 -8.81 -3.16
CA ARG A 47 -27.34 -7.87 -2.69
C ARG A 47 -26.74 -7.00 -1.57
N ILE A 48 -26.83 -5.69 -1.69
CA ILE A 48 -26.29 -4.75 -0.70
C ILE A 48 -27.32 -4.60 0.42
N SER A 49 -26.87 -4.73 1.67
CA SER A 49 -27.72 -4.58 2.85
C SER A 49 -26.90 -4.17 4.08
N LEU A 50 -27.59 -3.85 5.17
CA LEU A 50 -26.92 -3.54 6.45
C LEU A 50 -26.10 -4.72 7.01
N SER A 51 -26.34 -5.95 6.55
CA SER A 51 -25.63 -7.14 7.08
C SER A 51 -24.28 -7.37 6.41
N ASN A 52 -23.99 -6.74 5.28
CA ASN A 52 -22.73 -6.89 4.55
C ASN A 52 -22.05 -5.56 4.24
N VAL A 53 -22.52 -4.46 4.83
CA VAL A 53 -21.94 -3.14 4.69
C VAL A 53 -21.44 -2.66 6.04
N GLY A 54 -20.23 -2.11 6.08
CA GLY A 54 -19.62 -1.63 7.32
C GLY A 54 -18.56 -0.57 7.11
N PHE A 55 -18.35 0.25 8.14
CA PHE A 55 -17.30 1.27 8.15
C PHE A 55 -15.94 0.66 8.46
N MET A 56 -14.92 1.05 7.69
CA MET A 56 -13.54 0.64 7.88
C MET A 56 -12.60 1.86 8.01
N PRO A 57 -11.69 1.88 9.01
CA PRO A 57 -10.67 2.92 9.10
C PRO A 57 -9.60 2.72 8.04
N ILE A 58 -9.20 3.80 7.36
CA ILE A 58 -8.17 3.76 6.31
C ILE A 58 -6.76 4.05 6.81
N TYR A 59 -6.61 4.53 8.04
CA TYR A 59 -5.33 4.91 8.64
C TYR A 59 -4.92 4.03 9.83
N GLY A 60 -5.38 2.78 9.84
CA GLY A 60 -4.99 1.80 10.85
C GLY A 60 -5.68 2.03 12.19
N GLY A 61 -4.91 2.35 13.23
CA GLY A 61 -5.43 2.60 14.58
C GLY A 61 -6.17 3.93 14.73
N ASP A 62 -6.05 4.84 13.75
CA ASP A 62 -6.83 6.06 13.73
C ASP A 62 -8.26 5.78 13.23
N LEU A 63 -9.22 5.94 14.14
CA LEU A 63 -10.63 5.71 13.91
C LEU A 63 -11.39 6.96 13.46
N LYS A 64 -10.70 8.09 13.24
CA LYS A 64 -11.35 9.35 12.84
C LYS A 64 -11.94 9.28 11.44
N HIS A 65 -11.18 8.77 10.47
CA HIS A 65 -11.58 8.72 9.08
C HIS A 65 -11.93 7.30 8.66
N LYS A 66 -13.19 7.11 8.28
CA LYS A 66 -13.71 5.82 7.85
C LYS A 66 -14.36 5.92 6.48
N ILE A 67 -14.25 4.84 5.73
CA ILE A 67 -14.97 4.65 4.48
C ILE A 67 -15.92 3.46 4.60
N LEU A 68 -16.93 3.42 3.75
CA LEU A 68 -17.89 2.33 3.74
C LEU A 68 -17.44 1.24 2.79
N ALA A 69 -17.45 0.00 3.28
CA ALA A 69 -17.08 -1.18 2.52
C ALA A 69 -18.23 -2.16 2.42
N LEU A 70 -18.30 -2.83 1.28
CA LEU A 70 -19.13 -4.01 1.06
C LEU A 70 -18.27 -5.24 1.28
N PHE A 71 -18.74 -6.17 2.09
CA PHE A 71 -18.05 -7.40 2.44
C PHE A 71 -18.62 -8.60 1.67
N ALA A 72 -17.76 -9.59 1.42
CA ALA A 72 -18.17 -10.82 0.78
C ALA A 72 -19.23 -11.55 1.63
N PRO A 73 -20.28 -12.13 1.03
CA PRO A 73 -21.29 -12.88 1.78
C PRO A 73 -20.72 -14.07 2.56
N ASP A 74 -19.68 -14.70 1.99
CA ASP A 74 -19.08 -15.91 2.53
C ASP A 74 -17.91 -15.60 3.51
N ASP A 75 -17.43 -14.35 3.54
CA ASP A 75 -16.37 -13.88 4.42
C ASP A 75 -16.57 -12.39 4.76
N GLN A 76 -17.07 -12.13 5.98
CA GLN A 76 -17.33 -10.80 6.47
C GLN A 76 -16.07 -9.99 6.79
N LEU A 77 -14.87 -10.56 6.64
CA LEU A 77 -13.60 -9.85 6.81
C LEU A 77 -13.01 -9.37 5.48
N THR A 78 -13.50 -9.88 4.35
CA THR A 78 -13.00 -9.52 3.02
C THR A 78 -13.89 -8.47 2.37
N ALA A 79 -13.37 -7.24 2.29
CA ALA A 79 -14.00 -6.17 1.53
C ALA A 79 -13.86 -6.42 0.01
N VAL A 80 -14.99 -6.36 -0.71
CA VAL A 80 -15.08 -6.61 -2.16
C VAL A 80 -15.40 -5.36 -2.97
N ALA A 81 -15.88 -4.30 -2.31
CA ALA A 81 -16.10 -3.00 -2.92
C ALA A 81 -16.04 -1.89 -1.86
N LEU A 82 -15.75 -0.66 -2.29
CA LEU A 82 -15.80 0.53 -1.45
C LEU A 82 -16.81 1.53 -2.02
N PHE A 83 -17.58 2.17 -1.15
CA PHE A 83 -18.47 3.26 -1.55
C PHE A 83 -17.67 4.57 -1.50
N LEU A 84 -17.46 5.18 -2.67
CA LEU A 84 -16.68 6.40 -2.83
C LEU A 84 -17.33 7.30 -3.87
N ALA A 85 -17.33 8.61 -3.63
CA ALA A 85 -17.92 9.60 -4.53
C ALA A 85 -19.36 9.23 -4.94
N GLY A 86 -20.16 8.74 -3.99
CA GLY A 86 -21.57 8.43 -4.17
C GLY A 86 -21.90 7.11 -4.88
N GLN A 87 -20.92 6.24 -5.14
CA GLN A 87 -21.14 4.97 -5.84
C GLN A 87 -20.23 3.84 -5.33
N TRP A 88 -20.61 2.59 -5.64
CA TRP A 88 -19.83 1.40 -5.29
C TRP A 88 -18.77 1.07 -6.34
N TRP A 89 -17.53 0.92 -5.90
CA TRP A 89 -16.38 0.62 -6.75
C TRP A 89 -15.78 -0.75 -6.43
N SER A 90 -15.50 -1.54 -7.47
CA SER A 90 -14.78 -2.81 -7.33
C SER A 90 -13.33 -2.55 -6.91
N ILE A 91 -12.71 -3.55 -6.25
CA ILE A 91 -11.29 -3.48 -5.88
C ILE A 91 -10.37 -3.22 -7.10
N GLU A 92 -10.67 -3.78 -8.27
CA GLU A 92 -9.85 -3.53 -9.46
C GLU A 92 -10.08 -2.14 -10.06
N ASP A 93 -11.31 -1.59 -10.01
CA ASP A 93 -11.56 -0.24 -10.53
C ASP A 93 -11.04 0.86 -9.61
N LEU A 94 -10.96 0.60 -8.30
CA LEU A 94 -10.29 1.48 -7.34
C LEU A 94 -8.82 1.72 -7.69
N LEU A 95 -8.17 0.76 -8.34
CA LEU A 95 -6.77 0.82 -8.71
C LEU A 95 -6.54 1.46 -10.08
N LYS A 96 -7.59 1.95 -10.75
CA LYS A 96 -7.49 2.58 -12.07
C LYS A 96 -7.48 4.10 -11.98
N THR A 97 -6.99 4.71 -13.04
CA THR A 97 -7.03 6.15 -13.28
C THR A 97 -7.30 6.39 -14.75
N SER A 98 -7.98 7.50 -15.04
CA SER A 98 -8.19 8.00 -16.39
C SER A 98 -7.19 9.08 -16.78
N ASP A 99 -6.36 9.54 -15.84
CA ASP A 99 -5.33 10.55 -16.06
C ASP A 99 -4.07 9.90 -16.67
N PRO A 100 -3.75 10.19 -17.95
CA PRO A 100 -2.58 9.60 -18.60
C PRO A 100 -1.25 10.11 -18.05
N SER A 101 -1.24 11.21 -17.30
CA SER A 101 -0.03 11.73 -16.65
C SER A 101 0.38 10.90 -15.43
N ARG A 102 -0.55 10.09 -14.90
CA ARG A 102 -0.34 9.28 -13.72
C ARG A 102 0.39 7.98 -14.08
N THR A 103 1.69 8.10 -14.28
CA THR A 103 2.62 7.00 -14.64
C THR A 103 3.88 7.03 -13.79
N GLY A 104 4.49 5.87 -13.55
CA GLY A 104 5.68 5.73 -12.71
C GLY A 104 5.41 5.92 -11.22
N LEU A 105 6.44 6.29 -10.46
CA LEU A 105 6.37 6.44 -9.01
C LEU A 105 5.89 7.83 -8.61
N ILE A 106 4.71 7.89 -7.99
CA ILE A 106 4.05 9.14 -7.60
C ILE A 106 3.82 9.15 -6.09
N LYS A 107 4.27 10.24 -5.45
CA LYS A 107 4.08 10.45 -4.01
C LYS A 107 2.61 10.60 -3.65
N VAL A 108 2.18 9.85 -2.64
CA VAL A 108 0.82 9.88 -2.09
C VAL A 108 0.58 11.21 -1.36
N ARG A 109 -0.46 11.93 -1.76
CA ARG A 109 -0.87 13.25 -1.26
C ARG A 109 -2.38 13.35 -1.07
N SER A 110 -3.19 12.80 -1.97
CA SER A 110 -4.65 12.94 -1.93
C SER A 110 -5.34 11.82 -1.13
N LEU A 111 -6.62 12.04 -0.81
CA LEU A 111 -7.47 11.02 -0.19
C LEU A 111 -7.60 9.78 -1.10
N GLY A 112 -7.83 9.97 -2.40
CA GLY A 112 -7.91 8.89 -3.37
C GLY A 112 -6.64 8.04 -3.41
N GLU A 113 -5.46 8.66 -3.42
CA GLU A 113 -4.17 7.95 -3.39
C GLU A 113 -3.95 7.20 -2.07
N ARG A 114 -4.40 7.77 -0.93
CA ARG A 114 -4.36 7.09 0.37
C ARG A 114 -5.28 5.87 0.39
N ILE A 115 -6.45 5.94 -0.22
CA ILE A 115 -7.36 4.82 -0.35
C ILE A 115 -6.74 3.73 -1.24
N ILE A 116 -6.10 4.08 -2.36
CA ILE A 116 -5.38 3.12 -3.20
C ILE A 116 -4.27 2.42 -2.42
N LEU A 117 -3.47 3.18 -1.67
CA LEU A 117 -2.42 2.62 -0.81
C LEU A 117 -3.01 1.64 0.21
N TYR A 118 -4.15 1.98 0.83
CA TYR A 118 -4.88 1.10 1.73
C TYR A 118 -5.36 -0.16 1.01
N VAL A 119 -5.96 -0.04 -0.17
CA VAL A 119 -6.47 -1.17 -0.97
C VAL A 119 -5.33 -2.12 -1.34
N LEU A 120 -4.22 -1.61 -1.86
CA LEU A 120 -3.05 -2.42 -2.23
C LEU A 120 -2.49 -3.19 -1.02
N ASN A 121 -2.34 -2.53 0.13
CA ASN A 121 -1.77 -3.14 1.34
C ASN A 121 -2.77 -4.09 2.04
N ARG A 122 -3.97 -3.60 2.36
CA ARG A 122 -4.89 -4.28 3.29
C ARG A 122 -5.82 -5.26 2.62
N ILE A 123 -6.11 -5.07 1.33
CA ILE A 123 -7.03 -5.92 0.58
C ILE A 123 -6.24 -6.80 -0.40
N VAL A 124 -5.57 -6.21 -1.39
CA VAL A 124 -4.91 -6.98 -2.46
C VAL A 124 -3.75 -7.83 -1.92
N TYR A 125 -2.80 -7.20 -1.23
CA TYR A 125 -1.66 -7.91 -0.66
C TYR A 125 -2.13 -8.97 0.34
N ARG A 126 -2.85 -8.60 1.40
CA ARG A 126 -3.19 -9.54 2.47
C ARG A 126 -4.13 -10.69 2.07
N VAL A 127 -5.10 -10.45 1.19
CA VAL A 127 -6.12 -11.46 0.86
C VAL A 127 -5.64 -12.40 -0.25
N GLY A 128 -4.88 -11.89 -1.24
CA GLY A 128 -4.56 -12.68 -2.43
C GLY A 128 -3.08 -12.77 -2.80
N GLU A 129 -2.23 -11.86 -2.33
CA GLU A 129 -0.89 -11.71 -2.90
C GLU A 129 0.28 -11.73 -1.90
N MET A 130 -0.01 -11.95 -0.61
CA MET A 130 0.97 -12.16 0.45
C MET A 130 1.48 -13.60 0.39
N ASP A 131 2.79 -13.79 0.48
CA ASP A 131 3.38 -15.11 0.50
C ASP A 131 3.43 -15.62 1.95
N GLN A 132 3.12 -16.89 2.21
CA GLN A 132 3.25 -17.45 3.56
C GLN A 132 4.69 -17.95 3.76
N PRO A 133 5.36 -17.69 4.90
CA PRO A 133 4.85 -17.16 6.18
C PRO A 133 5.14 -15.66 6.41
N GLU A 134 4.97 -14.78 5.41
CA GLU A 134 5.26 -13.34 5.55
C GLU A 134 4.38 -12.69 6.62
N VAL A 135 4.98 -11.76 7.37
CA VAL A 135 4.24 -10.91 8.32
C VAL A 135 3.57 -9.78 7.53
N PRO A 136 2.26 -9.54 7.71
CA PRO A 136 1.57 -8.50 6.95
C PRO A 136 2.07 -7.11 7.30
N PHE A 137 2.23 -6.24 6.29
CA PHE A 137 2.56 -4.83 6.50
C PHE A 137 1.51 -4.13 7.36
N LEU A 138 1.96 -3.27 8.27
CA LEU A 138 1.06 -2.43 9.05
C LEU A 138 0.32 -1.43 8.13
N CYS A 139 -0.77 -0.88 8.63
CA CYS A 139 -1.49 0.17 7.92
C CYS A 139 -0.68 1.47 7.92
N HIS A 140 -0.89 2.30 6.90
CA HIS A 140 -0.19 3.58 6.76
C HIS A 140 -1.00 4.72 7.36
N GLY A 141 -0.36 5.57 8.15
CA GLY A 141 -0.97 6.79 8.65
C GLY A 141 -1.23 7.83 7.55
N GLN A 142 -2.09 8.80 7.83
CA GLN A 142 -2.51 9.85 6.89
C GLN A 142 -1.35 10.66 6.29
N HIS A 143 -0.28 10.85 7.06
CA HIS A 143 0.87 11.67 6.66
C HIS A 143 2.15 10.86 6.43
N GLU A 144 2.08 9.53 6.50
CA GLU A 144 3.26 8.69 6.29
C GLU A 144 3.74 8.77 4.84
N PHE A 145 5.05 8.78 4.63
CA PHE A 145 5.61 8.83 3.30
C PHE A 145 5.30 7.53 2.56
N ALA A 146 4.72 7.65 1.37
CA ALA A 146 4.55 6.54 0.45
C ALA A 146 4.54 7.05 -0.99
N LYS A 147 4.92 6.18 -1.93
CA LYS A 147 4.67 6.36 -3.36
C LYS A 147 3.90 5.17 -3.91
N LEU A 148 2.99 5.45 -4.84
CA LEU A 148 2.31 4.46 -5.65
C LEU A 148 3.07 4.29 -6.97
N LEU A 149 3.20 3.05 -7.45
CA LEU A 149 3.70 2.75 -8.78
C LEU A 149 2.53 2.61 -9.74
N TRP A 150 2.50 3.47 -10.75
CA TRP A 150 1.50 3.50 -11.80
C TRP A 150 2.06 2.97 -13.12
N LYS A 151 1.29 2.10 -13.77
CA LYS A 151 1.61 1.56 -15.10
C LYS A 151 0.32 1.31 -15.88
N ASP A 152 0.27 1.80 -17.11
CA ASP A 152 -0.84 1.59 -18.05
C ASP A 152 -2.21 1.92 -17.43
N GLY A 153 -2.31 3.04 -16.71
CA GLY A 153 -3.54 3.48 -16.05
C GLY A 153 -3.92 2.70 -14.78
N HIS A 154 -3.03 1.88 -14.23
CA HIS A 154 -3.27 1.08 -13.03
C HIS A 154 -2.21 1.32 -11.96
N ALA A 155 -2.63 1.38 -10.69
CA ALA A 155 -1.75 1.28 -9.55
C ALA A 155 -1.36 -0.19 -9.33
N ILE A 156 -0.08 -0.51 -9.55
CA ILE A 156 0.44 -1.89 -9.56
C ILE A 156 1.33 -2.22 -8.37
N GLY A 157 1.60 -1.25 -7.51
CA GLY A 157 2.46 -1.43 -6.35
C GLY A 157 2.63 -0.15 -5.55
N PHE A 158 3.38 -0.25 -4.46
CA PHE A 158 3.74 0.88 -3.62
C PHE A 158 5.02 0.60 -2.84
N TYR A 159 5.64 1.65 -2.33
CA TYR A 159 6.54 1.55 -1.20
C TYR A 159 6.23 2.66 -0.18
N SER A 160 6.56 2.42 1.09
CA SER A 160 6.44 3.40 2.16
C SER A 160 7.75 3.55 2.93
N VAL A 161 7.91 4.71 3.56
CA VAL A 161 9.15 5.05 4.28
C VAL A 161 8.80 5.62 5.64
N LYS A 162 9.57 5.23 6.66
CA LYS A 162 9.67 5.97 7.91
C LYS A 162 10.86 6.94 7.79
N PRO A 163 10.60 8.26 7.68
CA PRO A 163 11.68 9.23 7.57
C PRO A 163 12.55 9.24 8.82
N LYS A 164 13.81 9.63 8.67
CA LYS A 164 14.67 9.98 9.81
C LYS A 164 13.97 11.00 10.73
N ASP A 165 14.20 10.88 12.03
CA ASP A 165 13.62 11.68 13.11
C ASP A 165 12.10 11.55 13.31
N SER A 166 11.41 10.76 12.48
CA SER A 166 10.00 10.42 12.71
C SER A 166 9.86 9.48 13.92
N LEU A 167 8.76 9.65 14.67
CA LEU A 167 8.47 8.82 15.84
C LEU A 167 8.13 7.38 15.41
N CYS A 168 8.66 6.41 16.15
CA CYS A 168 8.28 5.02 15.98
C CYS A 168 6.91 4.78 16.63
N SER A 169 5.92 4.31 15.87
CA SER A 169 4.57 4.07 16.39
C SER A 169 4.52 3.08 17.56
N ASN A 170 5.52 2.21 17.67
CA ASN A 170 5.58 1.17 18.71
C ASN A 170 6.23 1.66 20.01
N PHE A 171 6.88 2.83 20.01
CA PHE A 171 7.63 3.34 21.16
C PHE A 171 7.47 4.86 21.29
N VAL A 172 6.98 5.32 22.44
CA VAL A 172 6.59 6.72 22.67
C VAL A 172 7.74 7.73 22.48
N THR A 173 8.98 7.32 22.67
CA THR A 173 10.15 8.22 22.70
C THR A 173 11.17 7.97 21.59
N GLN A 174 11.12 6.82 20.90
CA GLN A 174 12.15 6.47 19.94
C GLN A 174 11.87 7.07 18.57
N ARG A 175 12.93 7.54 17.92
CA ARG A 175 12.90 8.11 16.57
C ARG A 175 13.82 7.34 15.64
N TYR A 176 13.42 7.23 14.38
CA TYR A 176 14.24 6.64 13.33
C TYR A 176 15.54 7.41 13.15
N GLN A 177 16.69 6.71 13.16
CA GLN A 177 18.01 7.35 13.04
C GLN A 177 18.46 7.53 11.58
N LEU A 178 17.74 6.91 10.65
CA LEU A 178 17.92 6.98 9.20
C LEU A 178 16.58 6.77 8.50
N PRO A 179 16.43 7.17 7.23
CA PRO A 179 15.26 6.81 6.44
C PRO A 179 15.15 5.29 6.27
N VAL A 180 13.99 4.70 6.53
CA VAL A 180 13.76 3.25 6.41
C VAL A 180 12.60 2.98 5.47
N MET A 181 12.84 2.27 4.36
CA MET A 181 11.78 1.68 3.55
C MET A 181 11.06 0.61 4.39
N ASP A 182 9.83 0.94 4.81
CA ASP A 182 9.03 0.19 5.80
C ASP A 182 8.22 -0.93 5.16
N SER A 183 7.72 -0.69 3.96
CA SER A 183 7.02 -1.68 3.16
C SER A 183 7.27 -1.43 1.69
N ILE A 184 7.31 -2.52 0.94
CA ILE A 184 7.43 -2.52 -0.51
C ILE A 184 6.58 -3.65 -1.06
N PHE A 185 5.77 -3.35 -2.07
CA PHE A 185 4.86 -4.30 -2.66
C PHE A 185 4.70 -4.03 -4.15
N VAL A 186 4.84 -5.09 -4.94
CA VAL A 186 4.47 -5.11 -6.36
C VAL A 186 3.50 -6.27 -6.55
N ARG A 187 2.39 -5.99 -7.22
CA ARG A 187 1.38 -7.00 -7.52
C ARG A 187 1.99 -8.19 -8.26
N LYS A 188 1.62 -9.42 -7.89
CA LYS A 188 2.18 -10.69 -8.40
C LYS A 188 2.27 -10.72 -9.92
N ARG A 189 1.19 -10.32 -10.61
CA ARG A 189 1.12 -10.28 -12.09
C ARG A 189 2.11 -9.30 -12.74
N HIS A 190 2.71 -8.39 -11.98
CA HIS A 190 3.70 -7.41 -12.44
C HIS A 190 5.12 -7.69 -11.92
N ARG A 191 5.32 -8.68 -11.04
CA ARG A 191 6.66 -9.08 -10.54
C ARG A 191 7.51 -9.63 -11.70
N GLY A 192 8.84 -9.55 -11.56
CA GLY A 192 9.79 -9.97 -12.59
C GLY A 192 10.06 -8.94 -13.70
N ASN A 193 9.38 -7.79 -13.69
CA ASN A 193 9.55 -6.72 -14.69
C ASN A 193 10.42 -5.55 -14.22
N GLY A 194 11.32 -5.77 -13.25
CA GLY A 194 12.23 -4.73 -12.74
C GLY A 194 11.65 -3.70 -11.76
N HIS A 195 10.33 -3.69 -11.53
CA HIS A 195 9.66 -2.69 -10.68
C HIS A 195 10.17 -2.61 -9.22
N GLY A 196 10.67 -3.71 -8.65
CA GLY A 196 11.28 -3.68 -7.32
C GLY A 196 12.61 -2.91 -7.30
N LEU A 197 13.40 -3.02 -8.38
CA LEU A 197 14.63 -2.24 -8.54
C LEU A 197 14.30 -0.76 -8.76
N GLU A 198 13.33 -0.46 -9.61
CA GLU A 198 12.83 0.90 -9.87
C GLU A 198 12.42 1.61 -8.56
N MET A 199 11.67 0.93 -7.69
CA MET A 199 11.29 1.46 -6.37
C MET A 199 12.50 1.68 -5.44
N LEU A 200 13.51 0.80 -5.50
CA LEU A 200 14.72 0.94 -4.69
C LEU A 200 15.59 2.11 -5.19
N GLU A 201 15.74 2.26 -6.50
CA GLU A 201 16.44 3.40 -7.13
C GLU A 201 15.76 4.72 -6.75
N ASP A 202 14.44 4.82 -6.90
CA ASP A 202 13.69 6.01 -6.54
C ASP A 202 13.74 6.32 -5.03
N PHE A 203 13.80 5.31 -4.17
CA PHE A 203 14.02 5.51 -2.73
C PHE A 203 15.40 6.10 -2.45
N VAL A 204 16.47 5.53 -3.02
CA VAL A 204 17.82 6.08 -2.86
C VAL A 204 17.91 7.51 -3.40
N ASP A 205 17.27 7.77 -4.54
CA ASP A 205 17.25 9.12 -5.12
C ASP A 205 16.45 10.11 -4.27
N SER A 206 15.40 9.66 -3.59
CA SER A 206 14.53 10.52 -2.78
C SER A 206 15.13 10.91 -1.43
N PHE A 207 16.12 10.16 -0.91
CA PHE A 207 16.69 10.38 0.42
C PHE A 207 18.22 10.46 0.34
N LYS A 208 18.78 11.65 0.61
CA LYS A 208 20.21 11.95 0.44
C LYS A 208 21.06 11.71 1.70
N ASP A 209 20.55 10.93 2.65
CA ASP A 209 21.31 10.52 3.83
C ASP A 209 22.43 9.53 3.44
N ASP A 210 23.56 9.56 4.17
CA ASP A 210 24.70 8.68 3.95
C ASP A 210 24.38 7.19 4.16
N GLN A 211 23.26 6.89 4.83
CA GLN A 211 22.80 5.54 5.13
C GLN A 211 21.29 5.45 4.98
N LEU A 212 20.84 4.39 4.31
CA LEU A 212 19.43 4.13 4.06
C LEU A 212 19.07 2.72 4.53
N GLY A 213 17.91 2.61 5.17
CA GLY A 213 17.43 1.38 5.77
C GLY A 213 16.36 0.69 4.92
N LEU A 214 16.38 -0.64 4.92
CA LEU A 214 15.25 -1.48 4.53
C LEU A 214 14.82 -2.28 5.76
N LYS A 215 13.53 -2.25 6.08
CA LYS A 215 13.01 -2.84 7.32
C LYS A 215 13.13 -4.36 7.34
N TYR A 216 13.66 -4.89 8.44
CA TYR A 216 13.66 -6.31 8.77
C TYR A 216 12.23 -6.84 9.09
N PRO A 217 11.88 -8.08 8.72
CA PRO A 217 12.68 -9.02 7.92
C PRO A 217 12.65 -8.71 6.41
N LEU A 218 13.81 -8.85 5.76
CA LEU A 218 13.90 -8.77 4.29
C LEU A 218 13.67 -10.13 3.66
N SER A 219 12.79 -10.19 2.66
CA SER A 219 12.59 -11.40 1.86
C SER A 219 13.81 -11.70 0.98
N LEU A 220 13.97 -12.96 0.59
CA LEU A 220 15.03 -13.37 -0.35
C LEU A 220 14.93 -12.62 -1.68
N THR A 221 13.70 -12.35 -2.14
CA THR A 221 13.43 -11.55 -3.33
C THR A 221 13.98 -10.14 -3.18
N MET A 222 13.84 -9.53 -2.01
CA MET A 222 14.33 -8.18 -1.76
C MET A 222 15.87 -8.13 -1.68
N TYR A 223 16.52 -9.18 -1.15
CA TYR A 223 17.98 -9.31 -1.26
C TYR A 223 18.46 -9.44 -2.71
N LYS A 224 17.72 -10.12 -3.59
CA LYS A 224 18.05 -10.19 -5.02
C LYS A 224 17.95 -8.82 -5.70
N VAL A 225 16.93 -8.04 -5.36
CA VAL A 225 16.78 -6.65 -5.85
C VAL A 225 17.95 -5.79 -5.35
N CYS A 226 18.28 -5.84 -4.06
CA CYS A 226 19.41 -5.10 -3.51
C CYS A 226 20.73 -5.50 -4.16
N ARG A 227 20.93 -6.79 -4.45
CA ARG A 227 22.10 -7.26 -5.19
C ARG A 227 22.15 -6.65 -6.59
N GLN A 228 21.03 -6.65 -7.32
CA GLN A 228 20.94 -6.05 -8.65
C GLN A 228 21.27 -4.56 -8.62
N TYR A 229 20.76 -3.85 -7.60
CA TYR A 229 21.08 -2.45 -7.34
C TYR A 229 22.59 -2.24 -7.11
N LEU A 230 23.21 -2.97 -6.18
CA LEU A 230 24.65 -2.82 -5.89
C LEU A 230 25.56 -3.23 -7.07
N CYS A 231 25.12 -4.16 -7.93
CA CYS A 231 25.82 -4.45 -9.18
C CYS A 231 25.75 -3.27 -10.17
N ARG A 232 24.63 -2.53 -10.19
CA ARG A 232 24.43 -1.35 -11.04
C ARG A 232 25.17 -0.12 -10.48
N TYR A 233 25.20 0.03 -9.16
CA TYR A 233 25.80 1.15 -8.44
C TYR A 233 26.83 0.67 -7.41
N PRO A 234 28.05 0.25 -7.84
CA PRO A 234 29.06 -0.28 -6.91
C PRO A 234 29.57 0.73 -5.87
N ALA A 235 29.39 2.03 -6.10
CA ALA A 235 29.73 3.08 -5.15
C ALA A 235 28.85 3.04 -3.88
N ASP A 236 27.67 2.42 -3.96
CA ASP A 236 26.68 2.40 -2.87
C ASP A 236 26.84 1.17 -1.96
N GLN A 237 28.00 0.51 -2.01
CA GLN A 237 28.30 -0.74 -1.29
C GLN A 237 28.02 -0.65 0.23
N ASP A 238 28.18 0.53 0.81
CA ASP A 238 28.01 0.84 2.24
C ASP A 238 26.74 1.67 2.55
N LEU A 239 25.92 1.98 1.54
CA LEU A 239 24.74 2.82 1.66
C LEU A 239 23.55 2.10 2.30
N LEU A 240 23.33 0.83 1.93
CA LEU A 240 22.10 0.10 2.25
C LEU A 240 22.24 -0.83 3.47
N TRP A 241 21.29 -0.72 4.39
CA TRP A 241 21.28 -1.46 5.66
C TRP A 241 19.94 -2.18 5.87
N VAL A 242 19.99 -3.41 6.37
CA VAL A 242 18.82 -4.07 6.97
C VAL A 242 18.63 -3.47 8.35
N VAL A 243 17.42 -3.00 8.67
CA VAL A 243 17.14 -2.25 9.88
C VAL A 243 16.07 -2.92 10.74
N GLU A 244 16.40 -3.17 11.99
CA GLU A 244 15.46 -3.50 13.07
C GLU A 244 15.10 -2.23 13.87
N GLY A 245 13.93 -2.23 14.50
CA GLY A 245 13.50 -1.12 15.36
C GLY A 245 13.59 0.25 14.67
N VAL A 246 14.40 1.15 15.23
CA VAL A 246 14.60 2.52 14.72
C VAL A 246 15.94 2.71 14.00
N GLY A 247 16.71 1.64 13.81
CA GLY A 247 17.98 1.68 13.09
C GLY A 247 19.14 2.31 13.84
N GLY A 248 19.16 2.14 15.17
CA GLY A 248 20.32 2.50 15.99
C GLY A 248 21.59 1.71 15.65
N PRO A 249 22.74 2.05 16.25
CA PRO A 249 24.04 1.43 15.92
C PRO A 249 24.08 -0.09 15.96
N TYR A 250 23.30 -0.71 16.86
CA TYR A 250 23.22 -2.18 17.03
C TYR A 250 21.96 -2.80 16.42
N GLN A 251 21.15 -2.01 15.70
CA GLN A 251 19.89 -2.44 15.10
C GLN A 251 19.97 -2.45 13.57
N ARG A 252 21.19 -2.52 13.02
CA ARG A 252 21.40 -2.46 11.58
C ARG A 252 22.55 -3.33 11.15
N GLU A 253 22.38 -3.96 10.00
CA GLU A 253 23.39 -4.81 9.38
C GLU A 253 23.54 -4.44 7.90
N SER A 254 24.77 -4.39 7.41
CA SER A 254 25.03 -4.07 6.00
C SER A 254 24.36 -5.09 5.07
N ILE A 255 23.57 -4.59 4.11
CA ILE A 255 22.93 -5.44 3.11
C ILE A 255 23.97 -6.17 2.27
N SER A 256 25.09 -5.51 1.97
CA SER A 256 26.12 -6.12 1.15
C SER A 256 26.81 -7.29 1.86
N SER A 257 27.03 -7.18 3.17
CA SER A 257 27.49 -8.30 4.01
C SER A 257 26.48 -9.45 4.07
N LYS A 258 25.18 -9.15 4.24
CA LYS A 258 24.12 -10.18 4.22
C LYS A 258 24.05 -10.91 2.88
N ILE A 259 24.13 -10.20 1.75
CA ILE A 259 24.13 -10.81 0.41
C ILE A 259 25.31 -11.77 0.23
N LYS A 260 26.51 -11.40 0.69
CA LYS A 260 27.70 -12.26 0.66
C LYS A 260 27.48 -13.52 1.51
N ALA A 261 26.96 -13.36 2.72
CA ALA A 261 26.68 -14.47 3.63
C ALA A 261 25.63 -15.46 3.07
N LEU A 262 24.63 -14.96 2.36
CA LEU A 262 23.59 -15.78 1.71
C LEU A 262 24.11 -16.53 0.46
N GLY A 263 25.35 -16.27 0.02
CA GLY A 263 25.92 -16.94 -1.15
C GLY A 263 25.15 -16.66 -2.45
N LEU A 264 24.46 -15.53 -2.55
CA LEU A 264 23.72 -15.11 -3.74
C LEU A 264 24.70 -14.80 -4.89
N LYS A 265 25.20 -15.84 -5.56
CA LYS A 265 26.00 -15.77 -6.79
C LYS A 265 25.09 -15.59 -8.00
N GLY A 266 25.62 -14.94 -9.03
CA GLY A 266 24.84 -14.38 -10.13
C GLY A 266 24.05 -15.38 -10.96
N THR A 267 22.77 -15.09 -11.10
CA THR A 267 21.98 -15.45 -12.27
C THR A 267 21.37 -14.19 -12.85
N HIS A 268 21.78 -13.87 -14.07
CA HIS A 268 21.05 -12.99 -14.96
C HIS A 268 19.82 -13.76 -15.46
N ALA A 269 18.64 -13.19 -15.24
CA ALA A 269 17.44 -13.39 -16.04
C ALA A 269 16.54 -12.18 -15.79
#